data_AF-A0A1W6CZU6-F1
#
_entry.id   AF-A0A1W6CZU6-F1
#
_cell.length_a   1.000
_cell.length_b   1.000
_cell.length_c   1.000
_cell.angle_alpha   90.00
_cell.angle_beta   90.00
_cell.angle_gamma   90.00
#
_symmetry.space_group_name_H-M   'P 1'
#
loop_
_entity.id
_entity.type
_entity.pdbx_description
1 polymer ?
#
loop_
_entity_poly.entity_id
_entity_poly.type
_entity_poly.pdbx_seq_one_letter_code
_entity_poly.pdbx_strand_id
1 'polypeptide(L)'
;MTTTFHRHWRDVPKNAWRWPNFSPAEIACRGTGKLLINEPALDRLQALRDRLGKPLIVRSAYRSPEHNRAVGGATRSKHLDGTAFDIAVANHDPVAFEAAAREVGFLGFGFYPRSGFMHVDLGPARQWGERFPVRRTDFAAEAPPAREVLAESRTMRGGGAAGVATLGAAGVEMAQQVLADTQTAILPLVSYLDTLRWVFIAVALVGIAVTIYARLDDWKRGRR
;
A
#
# COMPACT_ATOMS: atom_id res chain seq x y z
N MET A 1 -22.84 -10.81 22.68
CA MET A 1 -22.18 -9.90 21.72
C MET A 1 -22.47 -10.44 20.34
N THR A 2 -23.05 -9.62 19.46
CA THR A 2 -23.36 -10.03 18.09
C THR A 2 -22.11 -9.84 17.23
N THR A 3 -21.56 -10.94 16.73
CA THR A 3 -20.49 -10.91 15.74
C THR A 3 -21.00 -11.48 14.43
N THR A 4 -20.61 -10.89 13.32
CA THR A 4 -20.98 -11.36 11.97
C THR A 4 -19.74 -11.42 11.10
N PHE A 5 -19.49 -12.60 10.52
CA PHE A 5 -18.33 -12.82 9.67
C PHE A 5 -18.72 -12.79 8.20
N HIS A 6 -17.91 -12.12 7.39
CA HIS A 6 -18.01 -12.11 5.93
C HIS A 6 -16.68 -12.58 5.32
N ARG A 7 -16.77 -13.42 4.29
CA ARG A 7 -15.59 -13.92 3.56
C ARG A 7 -14.86 -12.78 2.84
N HIS A 8 -15.61 -11.77 2.41
CA HIS A 8 -15.08 -10.53 1.89
C HIS A 8 -15.97 -9.35 2.30
N TRP A 9 -15.40 -8.16 2.51
CA TRP A 9 -16.15 -6.96 2.91
C TRP A 9 -17.19 -6.51 1.88
N ARG A 10 -17.03 -6.92 0.62
CA ARG A 10 -18.01 -6.69 -0.46
C ARG A 10 -19.30 -7.50 -0.28
N ASP A 11 -19.26 -8.54 0.55
CA ASP A 11 -20.41 -9.41 0.81
C ASP A 11 -21.35 -8.84 1.89
N VAL A 12 -21.04 -7.64 2.42
CA VAL A 12 -21.89 -6.95 3.39
C VAL A 12 -23.13 -6.41 2.68
N PRO A 13 -24.36 -6.81 3.09
CA PRO A 13 -25.58 -6.24 2.54
C PRO A 13 -25.62 -4.73 2.75
N LYS A 14 -26.01 -3.97 1.73
CA LYS A 14 -26.03 -2.49 1.77
C LYS A 14 -26.84 -1.92 2.93
N ASN A 15 -27.89 -2.62 3.35
CA ASN A 15 -28.79 -2.22 4.44
C ASN A 15 -28.36 -2.74 5.83
N ALA A 16 -27.32 -3.57 5.92
CA ALA A 16 -26.83 -4.11 7.20
C ALA A 16 -25.79 -3.20 7.87
N TRP A 17 -25.16 -2.29 7.11
CA TRP A 17 -24.11 -1.43 7.63
C TRP A 17 -24.68 -0.15 8.25
N ARG A 18 -24.48 0.04 9.57
CA ARG A 18 -25.09 1.14 10.33
C ARG A 18 -24.12 2.22 10.83
N TRP A 19 -22.83 2.10 10.58
CA TRP A 19 -21.81 3.06 11.05
C TRP A 19 -21.45 4.04 9.92
N PRO A 20 -22.08 5.23 9.86
CA PRO A 20 -22.01 6.10 8.68
C PRO A 20 -20.62 6.70 8.43
N ASN A 21 -19.76 6.75 9.45
CA ASN A 21 -18.42 7.33 9.32
C ASN A 21 -17.34 6.32 8.92
N PHE A 22 -17.71 5.05 8.74
CA PHE A 22 -16.79 3.99 8.35
C PHE A 22 -17.39 3.19 7.21
N SER A 23 -16.54 2.63 6.38
CA SER A 23 -16.93 1.66 5.36
C SER A 23 -16.56 0.24 5.79
N PRO A 24 -17.23 -0.80 5.25
CA PRO A 24 -16.81 -2.19 5.45
C PRO A 24 -15.34 -2.43 5.09
N ALA A 25 -14.84 -1.76 4.04
CA ALA A 25 -13.46 -1.90 3.56
C ALA A 25 -12.42 -1.38 4.57
N GLU A 26 -12.70 -0.28 5.28
CA GLU A 26 -11.82 0.28 6.31
C GLU A 26 -11.69 -0.64 7.53
N ILE A 27 -12.74 -1.40 7.84
CA ILE A 27 -12.79 -2.31 8.98
C ILE A 27 -12.26 -3.71 8.63
N ALA A 28 -12.26 -4.07 7.35
CA ALA A 28 -11.83 -5.36 6.87
C ALA A 28 -10.33 -5.61 7.07
N CYS A 29 -9.97 -6.89 7.08
CA CYS A 29 -8.58 -7.31 7.11
C CYS A 29 -7.87 -6.88 5.83
N ARG A 30 -6.85 -6.01 5.96
CA ARG A 30 -6.08 -5.50 4.81
C ARG A 30 -5.38 -6.59 4.00
N GLY A 31 -4.99 -7.70 4.63
CA GLY A 31 -4.33 -8.80 3.94
C GLY A 31 -5.26 -9.73 3.16
N THR A 32 -6.52 -9.86 3.55
CA THR A 32 -7.41 -10.92 3.01
C THR A 32 -8.78 -10.43 2.55
N GLY A 33 -9.15 -9.19 2.87
CA GLY A 33 -10.49 -8.65 2.61
C GLY A 33 -11.60 -9.23 3.50
N LYS A 34 -11.31 -10.25 4.33
CA LYS A 34 -12.25 -10.81 5.30
C LYS A 34 -12.68 -9.75 6.30
N LEU A 35 -13.92 -9.83 6.75
CA LEU A 35 -14.49 -8.89 7.71
C LEU A 35 -15.12 -9.64 8.87
N LEU A 36 -14.82 -9.21 10.09
CA LEU A 36 -15.54 -9.60 11.29
C LEU A 36 -16.16 -8.35 11.89
N ILE A 37 -17.47 -8.24 11.79
CA ILE A 37 -18.25 -7.19 12.42
C ILE A 37 -18.41 -7.55 13.88
N ASN A 38 -17.90 -6.70 14.77
CA ASN A 38 -18.20 -6.74 16.20
C ASN A 38 -18.99 -5.47 16.52
N GLU A 39 -20.29 -5.63 16.71
CA GLU A 39 -21.21 -4.50 16.84
C GLU A 39 -20.83 -3.55 17.99
N PRO A 40 -20.62 -4.02 19.24
CA PRO A 40 -20.17 -3.15 20.33
C PRO A 40 -18.86 -2.39 20.05
N ALA A 41 -17.89 -3.03 19.40
CA ALA A 41 -16.61 -2.40 19.08
C ALA A 41 -16.77 -1.27 18.05
N LEU A 42 -17.59 -1.50 17.02
CA LEU A 42 -17.87 -0.49 16.01
C LEU A 42 -18.77 0.63 16.54
N ASP A 43 -19.70 0.34 17.45
CA ASP A 43 -20.49 1.36 18.14
C ASP A 43 -19.58 2.30 18.95
N ARG A 44 -18.55 1.77 19.64
CA ARG A 44 -17.55 2.61 20.34
C ARG A 44 -16.64 3.37 19.38
N LEU A 45 -16.24 2.77 18.27
CA LEU A 45 -15.44 3.47 17.25
C LEU A 45 -16.22 4.64 16.62
N GLN A 46 -17.51 4.43 16.36
CA GLN A 46 -18.43 5.47 15.88
C GLN A 46 -18.60 6.59 16.90
N ALA A 47 -18.86 6.26 18.17
CA ALA A 47 -18.91 7.25 19.24
C ALA A 47 -17.60 8.04 19.38
N LEU A 48 -16.44 7.40 19.22
CA LEU A 48 -15.13 8.08 19.24
C LEU A 48 -15.02 9.11 18.10
N ARG A 49 -15.40 8.71 16.89
CA ARG A 49 -15.37 9.55 15.69
C ARG A 49 -16.29 10.77 15.82
N ASP A 50 -17.48 10.58 16.39
CA ASP A 50 -18.43 11.64 16.64
C ASP A 50 -17.91 12.60 17.72
N ARG A 51 -17.39 12.07 18.83
CA ARG A 51 -16.83 12.85 19.93
C ARG A 51 -15.66 13.74 19.52
N LEU A 52 -14.75 13.21 18.70
CA LEU A 52 -13.58 13.96 18.25
C LEU A 52 -13.91 14.97 17.14
N GLY A 53 -15.06 14.83 16.46
CA GLY A 53 -15.46 15.70 15.36
C GLY A 53 -14.55 15.64 14.13
N LYS A 54 -13.51 14.80 14.13
CA LYS A 54 -12.49 14.68 13.06
C LYS A 54 -12.34 13.25 12.54
N PRO A 55 -11.99 13.04 11.25
CA PRO A 55 -11.78 11.72 10.67
C PRO A 55 -10.84 10.82 11.49
N LEU A 56 -11.22 9.55 11.68
CA LEU A 56 -10.34 8.53 12.23
C LEU A 56 -9.69 7.75 11.09
N ILE A 57 -8.38 7.87 10.95
CA ILE A 57 -7.63 7.16 9.91
C ILE A 57 -7.32 5.75 10.42
N VAL A 58 -8.16 4.78 10.07
CA VAL A 58 -8.03 3.38 10.49
C VAL A 58 -6.88 2.70 9.72
N ARG A 59 -5.78 2.40 10.42
CA ARG A 59 -4.64 1.65 9.84
C ARG A 59 -4.87 0.14 9.87
N SER A 60 -5.53 -0.36 10.92
CA SER A 60 -5.88 -1.78 11.06
C SER A 60 -7.10 -1.91 11.96
N ALA A 61 -7.99 -2.85 11.64
CA ALA A 61 -9.18 -3.18 12.42
C ALA A 61 -9.24 -4.71 12.60
N TYR A 62 -10.14 -5.44 11.93
CA TYR A 62 -10.09 -6.89 11.99
C TYR A 62 -8.81 -7.44 11.31
N ARG A 63 -8.17 -8.45 11.91
CA ARG A 63 -7.13 -9.25 11.25
C ARG A 63 -7.56 -10.70 11.19
N SER A 64 -7.54 -11.30 10.00
CA SER A 64 -7.70 -12.74 9.89
C SER A 64 -6.52 -13.48 10.53
N PRO A 65 -6.69 -14.72 11.02
CA PRO A 65 -5.60 -15.46 11.68
C PRO A 65 -4.32 -15.55 10.84
N GLU A 66 -4.45 -15.79 9.53
CA GLU A 66 -3.34 -15.86 8.59
C GLU A 66 -2.63 -14.52 8.44
N HIS A 67 -3.37 -13.41 8.31
CA HIS A 67 -2.75 -12.10 8.20
C HIS A 67 -2.09 -11.68 9.51
N ASN A 68 -2.73 -11.96 10.66
CA ASN A 68 -2.16 -11.68 11.98
C ASN A 68 -0.82 -12.41 12.17
N ARG A 69 -0.72 -13.69 11.77
CA ARG A 69 0.57 -14.41 11.80
C ARG A 69 1.59 -13.79 10.85
N ALA A 70 1.20 -13.45 9.63
CA ALA A 70 2.09 -12.89 8.62
C ALA A 70 2.74 -11.56 9.05
N VAL A 71 2.02 -10.74 9.84
CA VAL A 71 2.54 -9.48 10.38
C VAL A 71 3.19 -9.61 11.77
N GLY A 72 3.40 -10.84 12.26
CA GLY A 72 3.98 -11.09 13.58
C GLY A 72 3.08 -10.65 14.75
N GLY A 73 1.77 -10.63 14.55
CA GLY A 73 0.80 -10.24 15.58
C GLY A 73 0.69 -11.27 16.71
N ALA A 74 0.35 -10.80 17.91
CA ALA A 74 0.18 -11.65 19.09
C ALA A 74 -0.89 -12.73 18.88
N THR A 75 -0.67 -13.91 19.48
CA THR A 75 -1.57 -15.07 19.37
C THR A 75 -2.97 -14.81 19.93
N ARG A 76 -3.07 -13.96 20.96
CA ARG A 76 -4.34 -13.50 21.57
C ARG A 76 -4.66 -12.05 21.22
N SER A 77 -4.33 -11.62 20.00
CA SER A 77 -4.56 -10.25 19.56
C SER A 77 -6.05 -9.91 19.48
N LYS A 78 -6.43 -8.73 19.98
CA LYS A 78 -7.81 -8.22 19.90
C LYS A 78 -8.28 -7.85 18.49
N HIS A 79 -7.36 -7.74 17.54
CA HIS A 79 -7.70 -7.66 16.12
C HIS A 79 -8.34 -8.97 15.60
N LEU A 80 -8.00 -10.13 16.16
CA LEU A 80 -8.62 -11.42 15.79
C LEU A 80 -10.10 -11.48 16.22
N ASP A 81 -10.44 -10.77 17.29
CA ASP A 81 -11.79 -10.72 17.86
C ASP A 81 -12.65 -9.60 17.21
N GLY A 82 -12.07 -8.80 16.30
CA GLY A 82 -12.72 -7.61 15.73
C GLY A 82 -12.96 -6.49 16.76
N THR A 83 -12.21 -6.48 17.87
CA THR A 83 -12.42 -5.55 19.00
C THR A 83 -11.28 -4.56 19.19
N ALA A 84 -10.39 -4.44 18.20
CA ALA A 84 -9.25 -3.55 18.24
C ALA A 84 -9.09 -2.73 16.97
N PHE A 85 -8.59 -1.51 17.14
CA PHE A 85 -8.36 -0.56 16.07
C PHE A 85 -7.01 0.13 16.26
N ASP A 86 -6.18 0.11 15.22
CA ASP A 86 -4.96 0.92 15.13
C ASP A 86 -5.31 2.20 14.37
N ILE A 87 -5.34 3.33 15.06
CA ILE A 87 -5.76 4.62 14.51
C ILE A 87 -4.54 5.53 14.35
N ALA A 88 -4.33 6.08 13.15
CA ALA A 88 -3.28 7.07 12.96
C ALA A 88 -3.62 8.32 13.77
N VAL A 89 -2.63 8.85 14.50
CA VAL A 89 -2.80 10.05 15.34
C VAL A 89 -2.09 11.26 14.73
N ALA A 90 -1.92 11.27 13.40
CA ALA A 90 -1.29 12.39 12.69
C ALA A 90 -2.18 13.64 12.64
N ASN A 91 -3.50 13.46 12.72
CA ASN A 91 -4.51 14.53 12.66
C ASN A 91 -5.26 14.74 13.99
N HIS A 92 -4.72 14.21 15.09
CA HIS A 92 -5.30 14.30 16.43
C HIS A 92 -4.22 14.61 17.47
N ASP A 93 -4.54 15.46 18.44
CA ASP A 93 -3.74 15.55 19.65
C ASP A 93 -3.79 14.20 20.39
N PRO A 94 -2.65 13.54 20.68
CA PRO A 94 -2.65 12.21 21.27
C PRO A 94 -3.28 12.14 22.66
N VAL A 95 -3.20 13.22 23.45
CA VAL A 95 -3.74 13.26 24.82
C VAL A 95 -5.27 13.37 24.76
N ALA A 96 -5.78 14.28 23.94
CA ALA A 96 -7.22 14.44 23.72
C ALA A 96 -7.83 13.17 23.08
N PHE A 97 -7.13 12.55 22.12
CA PHE A 97 -7.56 11.29 21.51
C PHE A 97 -7.69 10.17 22.54
N GLU A 98 -6.67 9.97 23.39
CA GLU A 98 -6.70 8.94 24.43
C GLU A 98 -7.85 9.18 25.42
N ALA A 99 -8.01 10.42 25.88
CA ALA A 99 -9.09 10.79 26.79
C ALA A 99 -10.47 10.46 26.19
N ALA A 100 -10.71 10.89 24.95
CA ALA A 100 -11.96 10.61 24.23
C ALA A 100 -12.20 9.10 24.05
N ALA A 101 -11.15 8.33 23.72
CA ALA A 101 -11.23 6.88 23.57
C ALA A 101 -11.60 6.18 24.88
N ARG A 102 -11.05 6.64 26.02
CA ARG A 102 -11.41 6.13 27.36
C ARG A 102 -12.86 6.44 27.71
N GLU A 103 -13.34 7.64 27.39
CA GLU A 103 -14.71 8.06 27.70
C GLU A 103 -15.76 7.26 26.90
N VAL A 104 -15.44 6.87 25.67
CA VAL A 104 -16.27 5.93 24.90
C VAL A 104 -15.95 4.46 25.25
N GLY A 105 -15.24 4.22 26.35
CA GLY A 105 -15.00 2.94 27.00
C GLY A 105 -14.10 1.94 26.26
N PHE A 106 -13.10 2.41 25.51
CA PHE A 106 -11.92 1.59 25.23
C PHE A 106 -11.06 1.42 26.49
N LEU A 107 -10.45 0.25 26.66
CA LEU A 107 -9.76 -0.14 27.89
C LEU A 107 -8.29 -0.51 27.65
N GLY A 108 -7.98 -1.14 26.51
CA GLY A 108 -6.62 -1.46 26.11
C GLY A 108 -6.02 -0.37 25.24
N PHE A 109 -4.79 0.07 25.55
CA PHE A 109 -4.09 1.13 24.84
C PHE A 109 -2.64 0.75 24.50
N GLY A 110 -2.30 0.78 23.22
CA GLY A 110 -0.92 0.63 22.75
C GLY A 110 -0.42 1.91 22.08
N PHE A 111 0.75 2.40 22.48
CA PHE A 111 1.28 3.67 21.99
C PHE A 111 2.49 3.45 21.07
N TYR A 112 2.39 3.89 19.81
CA TYR A 112 3.41 3.68 18.79
C TYR A 112 3.81 4.99 18.08
N PRO A 113 4.50 5.92 18.76
CA PRO A 113 4.85 7.23 18.22
C PRO A 113 5.72 7.15 16.96
N ARG A 114 6.70 6.23 16.94
CA ARG A 114 7.55 6.01 15.75
C ARG A 114 6.75 5.55 14.53
N SER A 115 5.68 4.80 14.75
CA SER A 115 4.80 4.31 13.68
C SER A 115 3.62 5.26 13.41
N GLY A 116 3.40 6.28 14.25
CA GLY A 116 2.36 7.29 14.08
C GLY A 116 0.92 6.85 14.38
N PHE A 117 0.72 5.80 15.19
CA PHE A 117 -0.64 5.32 15.52
C PHE A 117 -0.81 4.93 16.99
N MET A 118 -2.05 5.00 17.47
CA MET A 118 -2.46 4.47 18.76
C MET A 118 -3.36 3.25 18.54
N HIS A 119 -3.07 2.17 19.25
CA HIS A 119 -3.93 1.00 19.34
C HIS A 119 -4.96 1.20 20.45
N VAL A 120 -6.23 0.93 20.15
CA VAL A 120 -7.33 0.93 21.13
C VAL A 120 -8.13 -0.37 21.03
N ASP A 121 -8.49 -0.97 22.16
CA ASP A 121 -9.28 -2.21 22.19
C ASP A 121 -10.20 -2.37 23.42
N LEU A 122 -11.15 -3.30 23.31
CA LEU A 122 -12.14 -3.63 24.35
C LEU A 122 -11.73 -4.79 25.28
N GLY A 123 -10.48 -5.22 25.24
CA GLY A 123 -9.95 -6.23 26.16
C GLY A 123 -9.77 -5.69 27.59
N PRO A 124 -9.09 -6.44 28.47
CA PRO A 124 -8.79 -5.98 29.83
C PRO A 124 -8.04 -4.65 29.83
N ALA A 125 -8.31 -3.82 30.83
CA ALA A 125 -7.65 -2.54 31.02
C ALA A 125 -6.13 -2.73 31.11
N ARG A 126 -5.40 -2.17 30.15
CA ARG A 126 -3.94 -2.31 30.05
C ARG A 126 -3.36 -1.24 29.13
N GLN A 127 -2.09 -0.96 29.32
CA GLN A 127 -1.34 -0.03 28.49
C GLN A 127 0.06 -0.56 28.18
N TRP A 128 0.57 -0.30 26.98
CA TRP A 128 1.92 -0.71 26.56
C TRP A 128 2.49 0.22 25.48
N GLY A 129 3.80 0.13 25.23
CA GLY A 129 4.50 0.98 24.27
C GLY A 129 4.97 2.31 24.87
N GLU A 130 5.31 3.27 24.00
CA GLU A 130 5.91 4.55 24.37
C GLU A 130 4.89 5.68 24.22
N ARG A 131 4.73 6.52 25.24
CA ARG A 131 3.81 7.66 25.18
C ARG A 131 4.18 8.60 24.02
N PHE A 132 3.16 9.17 23.38
CA PHE A 132 3.37 10.22 22.40
C PHE A 132 3.92 11.47 23.07
N PRO A 133 4.84 12.20 22.41
CA PRO A 133 5.26 13.50 22.90
C PRO A 133 4.07 14.46 22.89
N VAL A 134 4.02 15.34 23.89
CA VAL A 134 3.02 16.42 23.95
C VAL A 134 3.20 17.34 22.74
N ARG A 135 2.10 17.71 22.10
CA ARG A 135 2.11 18.59 20.92
C ARG A 135 1.44 19.91 21.26
N ARG A 136 1.89 20.97 20.57
CA ARG A 136 1.22 22.29 20.63
C ARG A 136 -0.03 22.37 19.77
N THR A 137 -0.11 21.50 18.77
CA THR A 137 -1.20 21.43 17.79
C THR A 137 -1.64 19.99 17.64
N ASP A 138 -2.88 19.80 17.21
CA ASP A 138 -3.43 18.47 16.96
C ASP A 138 -2.69 17.71 15.86
N PHE A 139 -2.09 18.43 14.92
CA PHE A 139 -1.37 17.82 13.81
C PHE A 139 0.06 17.45 14.20
N ALA A 140 0.50 16.27 13.77
CA ALA A 140 1.90 15.91 13.82
C ALA A 140 2.72 16.86 12.94
N ALA A 141 3.95 17.16 13.35
CA ALA A 141 4.86 17.93 12.51
C ALA A 141 5.11 17.15 11.21
N GLU A 142 5.00 17.84 10.07
CA GLU A 142 5.31 17.25 8.78
C GLU A 142 6.79 16.89 8.77
N ALA A 143 7.09 15.61 8.53
CA ALA A 143 8.47 15.20 8.33
C ALA A 143 8.95 15.87 7.05
N PRO A 144 10.12 16.52 7.04
CA PRO A 144 10.67 17.03 5.79
C PRO A 144 10.70 15.88 4.78
N PRO A 145 10.30 16.13 3.52
CA PRO A 145 10.35 15.08 2.51
C PRO A 145 11.75 14.49 2.55
N ALA A 146 11.85 13.16 2.64
CA ALA A 146 13.12 12.49 2.50
C ALA A 146 13.71 13.05 1.21
N ARG A 147 14.83 13.79 1.31
CA ARG A 147 15.52 14.32 0.13
C ARG A 147 15.66 13.14 -0.81
N GLU A 148 14.89 13.11 -1.89
CA GLU A 148 15.12 12.17 -2.95
C GLU A 148 16.52 12.52 -3.44
N VAL A 149 17.50 11.72 -3.03
CA VAL A 149 18.80 11.73 -3.69
C VAL A 149 18.50 11.13 -5.06
N LEU A 150 18.04 11.98 -5.97
CA LEU A 150 17.63 11.60 -7.33
C LEU A 150 18.76 10.82 -8.04
N ALA A 151 20.01 11.04 -7.63
CA ALA A 151 21.20 10.31 -8.08
C ALA A 151 21.22 8.81 -7.70
N GLU A 152 20.49 8.39 -6.65
CA GLU A 152 20.38 6.99 -6.22
C GLU A 152 19.13 6.30 -6.77
N SER A 153 18.24 7.04 -7.44
CA SER A 153 17.06 6.45 -8.05
C SER A 153 17.47 5.51 -9.20
N ARG A 154 17.11 4.23 -9.07
CA ARG A 154 17.24 3.23 -10.15
C ARG A 154 16.43 3.61 -11.39
N THR A 155 15.40 4.45 -11.27
CA THR A 155 14.63 4.96 -12.42
C THR A 155 15.44 5.95 -13.27
N MET A 156 16.44 6.63 -12.71
CA MET A 156 17.32 7.55 -13.44
C MET A 156 18.56 6.86 -14.03
N ARG A 157 19.02 5.71 -13.49
CA ARG A 157 20.14 4.96 -14.10
C ARG A 157 19.84 4.42 -15.51
N GLY A 158 18.57 4.25 -15.87
CA GLY A 158 18.15 3.84 -17.22
C GLY A 158 17.77 5.00 -18.16
N GLY A 159 17.75 6.24 -17.65
CA GLY A 159 17.33 7.45 -18.37
C GLY A 159 18.38 8.54 -18.35
N GLY A 160 19.66 8.15 -18.33
CA GLY A 160 20.81 9.05 -18.30
C GLY A 160 21.00 9.81 -19.61
N ALA A 161 20.11 10.76 -19.90
CA ALA A 161 20.34 11.79 -20.93
C ALA A 161 19.52 13.08 -20.72
N ALA A 162 18.50 13.09 -19.86
CA ALA A 162 17.50 14.15 -19.90
C ALA A 162 17.59 15.22 -18.80
N GLY A 163 18.62 15.20 -17.94
CA GLY A 163 18.51 15.87 -16.64
C GLY A 163 19.70 16.64 -16.11
N VAL A 164 20.47 17.37 -16.93
CA VAL A 164 21.25 18.54 -16.44
C VAL A 164 21.44 19.54 -17.61
N ALA A 165 20.70 20.64 -17.60
CA ALA A 165 20.97 21.81 -18.44
C ALA A 165 21.21 23.03 -17.54
N THR A 166 22.29 23.02 -16.76
CA THR A 166 22.85 24.24 -16.17
C THR A 166 23.77 24.85 -17.22
N LEU A 167 23.30 25.92 -17.88
CA LEU A 167 24.05 26.67 -18.88
C LEU A 167 25.25 27.38 -18.23
N GLY A 168 26.42 26.76 -18.33
CA GLY A 168 27.75 27.26 -18.01
C GLY A 168 28.80 26.41 -18.73
N ALA A 169 30.06 26.87 -18.80
CA ALA A 169 31.11 26.17 -19.56
C ALA A 169 31.26 24.68 -19.18
N ALA A 170 31.14 24.36 -17.88
CA ALA A 170 31.16 22.98 -17.38
C ALA A 170 29.96 22.13 -17.84
N GLY A 171 28.81 22.75 -18.11
CA GLY A 171 27.63 22.05 -18.64
C GLY A 171 27.77 21.67 -20.11
N VAL A 172 28.48 22.49 -20.90
CA VAL A 172 28.76 22.19 -22.31
C VAL A 172 29.77 21.04 -22.43
N GLU A 173 30.80 21.03 -21.59
CA GLU A 173 31.80 19.95 -21.56
C GLU A 173 31.17 18.61 -21.15
N MET A 174 30.34 18.60 -20.10
CA MET A 174 29.60 17.39 -19.72
C MET A 174 28.65 16.91 -20.83
N ALA A 175 27.96 17.81 -21.52
CA ALA A 175 27.06 17.43 -22.61
C ALA A 175 27.83 16.82 -23.79
N GLN A 176 29.00 17.35 -24.12
CA GLN A 176 29.87 16.81 -25.17
C GLN A 176 30.44 15.45 -24.79
N GLN A 177 30.78 15.24 -23.52
CA GLN A 177 31.32 13.98 -23.03
C GLN A 177 30.25 12.88 -23.02
N VAL A 178 29.03 13.19 -22.59
CA VAL A 178 27.88 12.26 -22.66
C VAL A 178 27.57 11.90 -24.12
N LEU A 179 27.65 12.85 -25.05
CA LEU A 179 27.41 12.58 -26.47
C LEU A 179 28.48 11.66 -27.07
N ALA A 180 29.75 11.85 -26.71
CA ALA A 180 30.86 10.99 -27.15
C ALA A 180 30.76 9.56 -26.57
N ASP A 181 30.42 9.43 -25.29
CA ASP A 181 30.23 8.14 -24.63
C ASP A 181 29.02 7.39 -25.23
N THR A 182 27.96 8.12 -25.57
CA THR A 182 26.77 7.54 -26.22
C THR A 182 27.11 7.06 -27.63
N GLN A 183 27.88 7.82 -28.41
CA GLN A 183 28.30 7.42 -29.75
C GLN A 183 29.19 6.17 -29.72
N THR A 184 30.15 6.10 -28.80
CA THR A 184 31.04 4.93 -28.67
C THR A 184 30.32 3.67 -28.21
N ALA A 185 29.28 3.80 -27.39
CA ALA A 185 28.46 2.68 -26.96
C ALA A 185 27.50 2.17 -28.06
N ILE A 186 26.94 3.09 -28.87
CA ILE A 186 25.92 2.74 -29.86
C ILE A 186 26.51 2.27 -31.19
N LEU A 187 27.58 2.89 -31.69
CA LEU A 187 28.13 2.59 -33.02
C LEU A 187 28.49 1.11 -33.24
N PRO A 188 29.07 0.37 -32.27
CA PRO A 188 29.33 -1.06 -32.42
C PRO A 188 28.06 -1.91 -32.53
N LEU A 189 26.94 -1.45 -31.97
CA LEU A 189 25.65 -2.16 -31.99
C LEU A 189 24.93 -2.03 -33.34
N VAL A 190 25.22 -0.97 -34.10
CA VAL A 190 24.56 -0.68 -35.38
C VAL A 190 24.74 -1.82 -36.40
N SER A 191 25.90 -2.47 -36.41
CA SER A 191 26.18 -3.62 -37.30
C SER A 191 25.35 -4.86 -36.97
N TYR A 192 24.93 -5.01 -35.70
CA TYR A 192 24.08 -6.12 -35.27
C TYR A 192 22.60 -5.88 -35.54
N LEU A 193 22.16 -4.62 -35.64
CA LEU A 193 20.75 -4.28 -35.91
C LEU A 193 20.28 -4.86 -37.24
N ASP A 194 21.13 -4.87 -38.26
CA ASP A 194 20.76 -5.40 -39.57
C ASP A 194 20.65 -6.93 -39.55
N THR A 195 21.57 -7.60 -38.86
CA THR A 195 21.49 -9.05 -38.61
C THR A 195 20.23 -9.41 -37.82
N LEU A 196 19.92 -8.67 -36.76
CA LEU A 196 18.71 -8.87 -35.96
C LEU A 196 17.43 -8.67 -36.79
N ARG A 197 17.40 -7.65 -37.66
CA ARG A 197 16.29 -7.41 -38.58
C ARG A 197 16.02 -8.63 -39.46
N TRP A 198 17.05 -9.19 -40.09
CA TRP A 198 16.91 -10.38 -40.93
C TRP A 198 16.52 -11.63 -40.15
N VAL A 199 17.06 -11.82 -38.94
CA VAL A 199 16.67 -12.92 -38.04
C VAL A 199 15.18 -12.84 -37.69
N PHE A 200 14.67 -11.65 -37.33
CA PHE A 200 13.25 -11.47 -37.04
C PHE A 200 12.35 -11.78 -38.24
N ILE A 201 12.73 -11.32 -39.45
CA ILE A 201 12.01 -11.62 -40.68
C ILE A 201 11.98 -13.13 -40.94
N ALA A 202 13.11 -13.83 -40.79
CA ALA A 202 13.19 -15.28 -40.97
C ALA A 202 12.30 -16.03 -39.97
N VAL A 203 12.33 -15.66 -38.68
CA VAL A 203 11.49 -16.29 -37.64
C VAL A 203 10.00 -16.08 -37.94
N ALA A 204 9.61 -14.87 -38.36
CA ALA A 204 8.23 -14.56 -38.72
C ALA A 204 7.75 -15.41 -39.92
N LEU A 205 8.59 -15.55 -40.96
CA LEU A 205 8.26 -16.36 -42.14
C LEU A 205 8.12 -17.85 -41.81
N VAL A 206 8.98 -18.39 -40.94
CA VAL A 206 8.86 -19.78 -40.44
C VAL A 206 7.56 -19.96 -39.67
N GLY A 207 7.21 -19.02 -38.79
CA GLY A 207 5.95 -19.04 -38.06
C GLY A 207 4.73 -19.10 -38.98
N ILE A 208 4.71 -18.24 -40.01
CA ILE A 208 3.65 -18.22 -41.03
C ILE A 208 3.55 -19.57 -41.76
N ALA A 209 4.69 -20.12 -42.20
CA ALA A 209 4.74 -21.40 -42.90
C ALA A 209 4.20 -22.56 -42.04
N VAL A 210 4.54 -22.59 -40.75
CA VAL A 210 4.02 -23.59 -39.80
C VAL A 210 2.51 -23.48 -39.64
N THR A 211 1.96 -22.26 -39.51
CA THR A 211 0.50 -22.06 -39.45
C THR A 211 -0.21 -22.51 -40.74
N ILE A 212 0.35 -22.22 -41.92
CA ILE A 212 -0.22 -22.68 -43.20
C ILE A 212 -0.18 -24.20 -43.28
N TYR A 213 0.95 -24.81 -42.91
CA TYR A 213 1.11 -26.27 -42.92
C TYR A 213 0.12 -26.96 -41.97
N ALA A 214 0.01 -26.49 -40.72
CA ALA A 214 -0.93 -27.02 -39.75
C ALA A 214 -2.37 -26.93 -40.26
N ARG A 215 -2.73 -25.79 -40.89
CA ARG A 215 -4.06 -25.59 -41.48
C ARG A 215 -4.36 -26.55 -42.64
N LEU A 216 -3.36 -26.84 -43.48
CA LEU A 216 -3.48 -27.79 -44.58
C LEU A 216 -3.54 -29.24 -44.10
N ASP A 217 -2.77 -29.60 -43.05
CA ASP A 217 -2.79 -30.94 -42.45
C ASP A 217 -4.13 -31.22 -41.76
N ASP A 218 -4.68 -30.27 -41.02
CA ASP A 218 -6.03 -30.38 -40.42
C ASP A 218 -7.12 -30.56 -41.49
N TRP A 219 -7.01 -29.85 -42.61
CA TRP A 219 -7.93 -30.00 -43.74
C TRP A 219 -7.85 -31.38 -44.38
N LYS A 220 -6.64 -31.92 -44.58
CA LYS A 220 -6.43 -33.29 -45.11
C LYS A 220 -6.92 -34.37 -44.15
N ARG A 221 -6.88 -34.14 -42.84
CA ARG A 221 -7.30 -35.10 -41.80
C ARG A 221 -8.78 -35.02 -41.44
N GLY A 222 -9.56 -34.16 -42.10
CA GLY A 222 -11.01 -34.05 -41.92
C GLY A 222 -11.44 -33.57 -40.52
N ARG A 223 -10.54 -32.94 -39.77
CA ARG A 223 -10.83 -32.40 -38.43
C ARG A 223 -11.29 -30.96 -38.60
N ARG A 224 -12.61 -30.74 -38.57
CA ARG A 224 -13.19 -29.40 -38.41
C ARG A 224 -13.42 -29.11 -36.94
#